data_AF-A0AAW4BPX3-F1
#
_entry.id   AF-A0AAW4BPX3-F1
#
_cell.length_a   1.000
_cell.length_b   1.000
_cell.length_c   1.000
_cell.angle_alpha   90.00
_cell.angle_beta   90.00
_cell.angle_gamma   90.00
#
_symmetry.space_group_name_H-M   'P 1'
#
loop_
_entity.id
_entity.type
_entity.pdbx_description
1 polymer ?
#
loop_
_entity_poly.entity_id
_entity_poly.type
_entity_poly.pdbx_seq_one_letter_code
_entity_poly.pdbx_strand_id
1 'polypeptide(L)'
;SRQIWASVVGISGIVLLVINSAVQINLLGVVVAFIGTLSMASGVVLTKKWERPREITLLSFTGWQLLFGGFMLLPVALWVEGLPEHLSLSNYIGYLYLSVIGAILGYSLWFRGIEKLPPVTVSFLGFLSSVSACVLGYLILDQTLTWLQLLGAMFVLVAIALAAPRTNSSSNKANNLLLKRN
;
A
#
# COMPACT_ATOMS: atom_id res chain seq x y z
N SER A 1 23.05 4.09 -2.58
CA SER A 1 22.86 5.52 -2.23
C SER A 1 21.53 6.09 -2.75
N ARG A 2 21.19 5.97 -4.04
CA ARG A 2 19.96 6.59 -4.61
C ARG A 2 18.63 6.08 -4.03
N GLN A 3 18.53 4.80 -3.68
CA GLN A 3 17.33 4.23 -3.07
C GLN A 3 17.07 4.79 -1.67
N ILE A 4 18.12 5.03 -0.88
CA ILE A 4 18.00 5.64 0.45
C ILE A 4 17.46 7.07 0.32
N TRP A 5 17.98 7.86 -0.62
CA TRP A 5 17.46 9.19 -0.92
C TRP A 5 16.00 9.16 -1.35
N ALA A 6 15.61 8.23 -2.23
CA ALA A 6 14.21 8.11 -2.65
C ALA A 6 13.28 7.72 -1.49
N SER A 7 13.73 6.85 -0.57
CA SER A 7 12.98 6.52 0.65
C SER A 7 12.82 7.73 1.57
N VAL A 8 13.89 8.51 1.79
CA VAL A 8 13.83 9.72 2.63
C VAL A 8 12.86 10.76 2.04
N VAL A 9 12.94 10.99 0.72
CA VAL A 9 12.04 11.94 0.04
C VAL A 9 10.59 11.43 0.06
N GLY A 10 10.38 10.13 -0.16
CA GLY A 10 9.05 9.51 -0.10
C GLY A 10 8.41 9.60 1.29
N ILE A 11 9.17 9.28 2.35
CA ILE A 11 8.71 9.43 3.75
C ILE A 11 8.36 10.89 4.02
N SER A 12 9.21 11.83 3.62
CA SER A 12 8.96 13.27 3.81
C SER A 12 7.69 13.72 3.07
N GLY A 13 7.46 13.23 1.85
CA GLY A 13 6.25 13.52 1.08
C GLY A 13 4.98 12.99 1.74
N ILE A 14 5.01 11.77 2.29
CA ILE A 14 3.89 11.19 3.04
C ILE A 14 3.62 12.01 4.32
N VAL A 15 4.67 12.39 5.06
CA VAL A 15 4.53 13.23 6.27
C VAL A 15 3.86 14.56 5.94
N LEU A 16 4.29 15.22 4.86
CA LEU A 16 3.69 16.49 4.42
C LEU A 16 2.25 16.33 3.95
N LEU A 17 1.90 15.19 3.36
CA LEU A 17 0.54 14.90 2.90
C LEU A 17 -0.42 14.63 4.09
N VAL A 18 0.10 14.00 5.15
CA VAL A 18 -0.68 13.65 6.35
C VAL A 18 -0.76 14.79 7.35
N ILE A 19 0.21 15.70 7.37
CA ILE A 19 0.18 16.88 8.24
C ILE A 19 -1.02 17.76 7.88
N ASN A 20 -1.95 17.85 8.84
CA ASN A 20 -3.07 18.76 8.84
C ASN A 20 -3.13 19.43 10.22
N SER A 21 -3.61 20.67 10.28
CA SER A 21 -3.83 21.46 11.50
C SER A 21 -4.68 20.77 12.57
N ALA A 22 -5.42 19.71 12.22
CA ALA A 22 -6.23 18.91 13.15
C ALA A 22 -5.46 17.75 13.84
N VAL A 23 -4.20 17.47 13.46
CA VAL A 23 -3.45 16.33 14.01
C VAL A 23 -2.84 16.70 15.35
N GLN A 24 -3.46 16.24 16.44
CA GLN A 24 -2.83 16.26 17.77
C GLN A 24 -1.90 15.05 17.92
N ILE A 25 -0.64 15.30 18.26
CA ILE A 25 0.32 14.24 18.54
C ILE A 25 -0.03 13.63 19.90
N ASN A 26 -0.71 12.50 19.90
CA ASN A 26 -1.01 11.72 21.09
C ASN A 26 0.06 10.64 21.28
N LEU A 27 0.75 10.66 22.42
CA LEU A 27 1.79 9.69 22.76
C LEU A 27 1.27 8.24 22.73
N LEU A 28 0.02 8.03 23.20
CA LEU A 28 -0.62 6.71 23.16
C LEU A 28 -0.80 6.25 21.71
N GLY A 29 -1.22 7.15 20.81
CA GLY A 29 -1.33 6.87 19.38
C GLY A 29 0.02 6.51 18.75
N VAL A 30 1.10 7.19 19.14
CA VAL A 30 2.47 6.88 18.69
C VAL A 30 2.90 5.48 19.15
N VAL A 31 2.66 5.14 20.43
CA VAL A 31 2.98 3.80 20.97
C VAL A 31 2.18 2.71 20.25
N VAL A 32 0.88 2.92 20.05
CA VAL A 32 0.02 1.97 19.32
C VAL A 32 0.47 1.82 17.86
N ALA A 33 0.81 2.91 17.18
CA ALA A 33 1.34 2.88 15.82
C ALA A 33 2.68 2.14 15.74
N PHE A 34 3.54 2.30 16.74
CA PHE A 34 4.82 1.59 16.83
C PHE A 34 4.62 0.08 17.04
N ILE A 35 3.74 -0.32 17.95
CA ILE A 35 3.36 -1.73 18.16
C ILE A 35 2.76 -2.32 16.87
N GLY A 36 1.87 -1.60 16.21
CA GLY A 36 1.28 -2.01 14.93
C GLY A 36 2.35 -2.19 13.84
N THR A 37 3.34 -1.30 13.78
CA THR A 37 4.45 -1.39 12.84
C THR A 37 5.34 -2.60 13.13
N LEU A 38 5.67 -2.88 14.40
CA LEU A 38 6.43 -4.07 14.80
C LEU A 38 5.67 -5.36 14.48
N SER A 39 4.35 -5.38 14.72
CA SER A 39 3.48 -6.49 14.36
C SER A 39 3.51 -6.74 12.85
N MET A 40 3.35 -5.69 12.03
CA MET A 40 3.41 -5.78 10.57
C MET A 40 4.78 -6.25 10.08
N ALA A 41 5.87 -5.67 10.59
CA ALA A 41 7.23 -6.07 10.23
C ALA A 41 7.49 -7.55 10.56
N SER A 42 7.08 -7.99 11.76
CA SER A 42 7.16 -9.39 12.17
C SER A 42 6.34 -10.28 11.25
N GLY A 43 5.10 -9.90 10.93
CA GLY A 43 4.23 -10.63 10.01
C GLY A 43 4.87 -10.81 8.63
N VAL A 44 5.44 -9.75 8.05
CA VAL A 44 6.15 -9.82 6.76
C VAL A 44 7.36 -10.76 6.84
N VAL A 45 8.15 -10.69 7.91
CA VAL A 45 9.34 -11.54 8.11
C VAL A 45 8.94 -13.01 8.31
N LEU A 46 7.93 -13.29 9.13
CA LEU A 46 7.45 -14.66 9.38
C LEU A 46 6.83 -15.27 8.13
N THR A 47 6.00 -14.53 7.40
CA THR A 47 5.42 -14.98 6.12
C THR A 47 6.52 -15.30 5.11
N LYS A 48 7.60 -14.51 5.07
CA LYS A 48 8.76 -14.80 4.22
C LYS A 48 9.52 -16.04 4.70
N LYS A 49 9.66 -16.23 6.02
CA LYS A 49 10.40 -17.35 6.62
C LYS A 49 9.70 -18.69 6.41
N TRP A 50 8.38 -18.73 6.54
CA TRP A 50 7.61 -19.98 6.47
C TRP A 50 7.28 -20.41 5.04
N GLU A 51 7.42 -19.50 4.09
CA GLU A 51 7.14 -19.69 2.66
C GLU A 51 5.71 -20.21 2.39
N ARG A 52 5.24 -20.00 1.17
CA ARG A 52 3.91 -20.48 0.76
C ARG A 52 4.03 -21.96 0.35
N PRO A 53 3.11 -22.84 0.77
CA PRO A 53 2.98 -24.19 0.20
C PRO A 53 2.80 -24.09 -1.33
N ARG A 54 3.64 -24.78 -2.12
CA ARG A 54 3.69 -24.62 -3.59
C ARG A 54 2.37 -24.90 -4.31
N GLU A 55 1.47 -25.64 -3.67
CA GLU A 55 0.19 -26.10 -4.20
C GLU A 55 -0.92 -25.03 -4.13
N ILE A 56 -0.75 -23.99 -3.31
CA ILE A 56 -1.81 -22.99 -3.05
C ILE A 56 -1.49 -21.73 -3.86
N THR A 57 -2.45 -21.18 -4.61
CA THR A 57 -2.27 -19.90 -5.33
C THR A 57 -2.08 -18.71 -4.38
N LEU A 58 -1.46 -17.62 -4.85
CA LEU A 58 -1.20 -16.44 -4.00
C LEU A 58 -2.52 -15.79 -3.55
N LEU A 59 -3.52 -15.76 -4.43
CA LEU A 59 -4.87 -15.29 -4.11
C LEU A 59 -5.55 -16.17 -3.05
N SER A 60 -5.45 -17.49 -3.17
CA SER A 60 -6.00 -18.42 -2.18
C SER A 60 -5.31 -18.28 -0.81
N PHE A 61 -3.98 -18.10 -0.81
CA PHE A 61 -3.22 -17.86 0.43
C PHE A 61 -3.67 -16.56 1.11
N THR A 62 -3.81 -15.47 0.35
CA THR A 62 -4.33 -14.19 0.87
C THR A 62 -5.77 -14.31 1.36
N GLY A 63 -6.61 -15.08 0.67
CA GLY A 63 -7.98 -15.34 1.11
C GLY A 63 -8.03 -16.02 2.48
N TRP A 64 -7.24 -17.08 2.68
CA TRP A 64 -7.12 -17.74 3.98
C TRP A 64 -6.52 -16.81 5.03
N GLN A 65 -5.50 -16.03 4.68
CA GLN A 65 -4.88 -15.07 5.59
C GLN A 65 -5.89 -14.01 6.08
N LEU A 66 -6.73 -13.48 5.19
CA LEU A 66 -7.76 -12.51 5.56
C LEU A 66 -8.89 -13.13 6.39
N LEU A 67 -9.27 -14.37 6.07
CA LEU A 67 -10.30 -15.08 6.83
C LEU A 67 -9.84 -15.33 8.27
N PHE A 68 -8.66 -15.93 8.46
CA PHE A 68 -8.10 -16.17 9.79
C PHE A 68 -7.77 -14.87 10.52
N GLY A 69 -7.24 -13.87 9.81
CA GLY A 69 -7.02 -12.53 10.38
C GLY A 69 -8.31 -11.89 10.89
N GLY A 70 -9.40 -12.00 10.11
CA GLY A 70 -10.73 -11.55 10.52
C GLY A 70 -11.25 -12.30 11.75
N PHE A 71 -11.12 -13.63 11.78
CA PHE A 71 -11.50 -14.43 12.95
C PHE A 71 -10.68 -14.09 14.21
N MET A 72 -9.39 -13.80 14.07
CA MET A 72 -8.56 -13.38 15.21
C MET A 72 -8.92 -11.97 15.71
N LEU A 73 -9.33 -11.08 14.80
CA LEU A 73 -9.77 -9.73 15.15
C LEU A 73 -11.20 -9.69 15.72
N LEU A 74 -12.07 -10.63 15.33
CA LEU A 74 -13.49 -10.63 15.70
C LEU A 74 -13.73 -10.57 17.23
N PRO A 75 -13.09 -11.40 18.09
CA PRO A 75 -13.27 -11.30 19.53
C PRO A 75 -12.84 -9.95 20.11
N VAL A 76 -11.74 -9.39 19.57
CA VAL A 76 -11.23 -8.09 20.01
C VAL A 76 -12.18 -6.97 19.60
N ALA A 77 -12.70 -7.00 18.37
CA ALA A 77 -13.69 -6.05 17.89
C ALA A 77 -14.98 -6.11 18.73
N LEU A 78 -15.49 -7.31 19.00
CA LEU A 78 -16.67 -7.48 19.85
C LEU A 78 -16.46 -7.03 21.30
N TRP A 79 -15.24 -7.15 21.83
CA TRP A 79 -14.93 -6.71 23.19
C TRP A 79 -14.74 -5.19 23.27
N VAL A 80 -14.04 -4.58 22.31
CA VAL A 80 -13.69 -3.16 22.35
C VAL A 80 -14.79 -2.26 21.77
N GLU A 81 -15.36 -2.63 20.62
CA GLU A 81 -16.36 -1.82 19.91
C GLU A 81 -17.80 -2.28 20.20
N GLY A 82 -18.00 -3.56 20.51
CA GLY A 82 -19.33 -4.14 20.72
C GLY A 82 -20.09 -4.43 19.42
N LEU A 83 -21.35 -4.86 19.54
CA LEU A 83 -22.23 -5.01 18.38
C LEU A 83 -22.88 -3.66 18.04
N PRO A 84 -22.87 -3.23 16.76
CA PRO A 84 -23.59 -2.03 16.37
C PRO A 84 -25.10 -2.23 16.62
N GLU A 85 -25.71 -1.28 17.32
CA GLU A 85 -27.15 -1.34 17.66
C GLU A 85 -28.04 -1.40 16.41
N HIS A 86 -27.62 -0.71 15.34
CA HIS A 86 -28.31 -0.69 14.06
C HIS A 86 -27.33 -0.70 12.88
N LEU A 87 -27.49 -1.67 11.98
CA LEU A 87 -26.81 -1.69 10.68
C LEU A 87 -27.77 -1.22 9.61
N SER A 88 -27.51 -0.05 9.02
CA SER A 88 -28.32 0.47 7.91
C SER A 88 -28.02 -0.29 6.61
N LEU A 89 -28.95 -0.24 5.65
CA LEU A 89 -28.72 -0.80 4.32
C LEU A 89 -27.47 -0.19 3.64
N SER A 90 -27.17 1.07 3.92
CA SER A 90 -25.96 1.74 3.42
C SER A 90 -24.68 1.08 3.95
N ASN A 91 -24.66 0.67 5.23
CA ASN A 91 -23.51 -0.04 5.79
C ASN A 91 -23.31 -1.40 5.12
N TYR A 92 -24.39 -2.17 4.91
CA TYR A 92 -24.32 -3.45 4.20
C TYR A 92 -23.79 -3.30 2.78
N ILE A 93 -24.28 -2.31 2.03
CA ILE A 93 -23.79 -2.01 0.68
C ILE A 93 -22.30 -1.60 0.73
N GLY A 94 -21.90 -0.80 1.72
CA GLY A 94 -20.50 -0.43 1.94
C GLY A 94 -19.60 -1.63 2.20
N TYR A 95 -20.00 -2.54 3.09
CA TYR A 95 -19.26 -3.78 3.36
C TYR A 95 -19.18 -4.69 2.14
N LEU A 96 -20.29 -4.81 1.38
CA LEU A 96 -20.31 -5.59 0.14
C LEU A 96 -19.37 -4.98 -0.90
N TYR A 97 -19.38 -3.66 -1.06
CA TYR A 97 -18.48 -2.95 -1.96
C TYR A 97 -17.01 -3.18 -1.57
N LEU A 98 -16.66 -3.00 -0.28
CA LEU A 98 -15.30 -3.24 0.20
C LEU A 98 -14.85 -4.69 0.00
N SER A 99 -15.73 -5.65 0.23
CA SER A 99 -15.42 -7.08 0.11
C SER A 99 -15.24 -7.49 -1.37
N VAL A 100 -16.15 -7.06 -2.25
CA VAL A 100 -16.12 -7.47 -3.66
C VAL A 100 -15.13 -6.65 -4.47
N ILE A 101 -15.23 -5.31 -4.40
CA ILE A 101 -14.40 -4.42 -5.21
C ILE A 101 -13.03 -4.25 -4.56
N GLY A 102 -12.99 -3.93 -3.27
CA GLY A 102 -11.74 -3.68 -2.54
C GLY A 102 -10.88 -4.92 -2.37
N ALA A 103 -11.45 -6.02 -1.90
CA ALA A 103 -10.71 -7.26 -1.69
C ALA A 103 -10.67 -8.13 -2.97
N ILE A 104 -11.79 -8.72 -3.41
CA ILE A 104 -11.75 -9.75 -4.47
C ILE A 104 -11.17 -9.20 -5.79
N LEU A 105 -11.74 -8.12 -6.33
CA LEU A 105 -11.26 -7.54 -7.59
C LEU A 105 -9.89 -6.88 -7.42
N GLY A 106 -9.71 -6.11 -6.35
CA GLY A 106 -8.45 -5.44 -6.03
C GLY A 106 -7.27 -6.41 -5.96
N TYR A 107 -7.37 -7.46 -5.14
CA TYR A 107 -6.31 -8.48 -5.01
C TYR A 107 -6.10 -9.26 -6.32
N SER A 108 -7.17 -9.62 -7.03
CA SER A 108 -7.05 -10.32 -8.30
C SER A 108 -6.27 -9.50 -9.35
N LEU A 109 -6.56 -8.19 -9.44
CA LEU A 109 -5.83 -7.28 -10.33
C LEU A 109 -4.39 -7.06 -9.86
N TRP A 110 -4.19 -6.90 -8.55
CA TRP A 110 -2.86 -6.73 -7.96
C TRP A 110 -1.95 -7.90 -8.27
N PHE A 111 -2.39 -9.14 -8.05
CA PHE A 111 -1.57 -10.33 -8.33
C PHE A 111 -1.27 -10.48 -9.82
N ARG A 112 -2.27 -10.29 -10.69
CA ARG A 112 -2.06 -10.26 -12.14
C ARG A 112 -1.09 -9.15 -12.57
N GLY A 113 -1.11 -8.01 -11.87
CA GLY A 113 -0.22 -6.89 -12.10
C GLY A 113 1.22 -7.22 -11.72
N ILE A 114 1.45 -7.73 -10.51
CA ILE A 114 2.80 -8.09 -10.05
C ILE A 114 3.44 -9.17 -10.93
N GLU A 115 2.65 -10.14 -11.42
CA GLU A 115 3.15 -11.18 -12.32
C GLU A 115 3.64 -10.63 -13.67
N LYS A 116 3.11 -9.47 -14.11
CA LYS A 116 3.40 -8.87 -15.42
C LYS A 116 4.30 -7.64 -15.38
N LEU A 117 4.44 -7.01 -14.21
CA LEU A 117 5.14 -5.74 -14.07
C LEU A 117 6.53 -5.90 -13.44
N PRO A 118 7.52 -5.10 -13.87
CA PRO A 118 8.82 -5.05 -13.20
C PRO A 118 8.65 -4.66 -11.72
N PRO A 119 9.49 -5.18 -10.79
CA PRO A 119 9.39 -4.91 -9.35
C PRO A 119 9.35 -3.42 -8.97
N VAL A 120 9.96 -2.57 -9.79
CA VAL A 120 9.97 -1.14 -9.51
C VAL A 120 8.64 -0.47 -9.88
N THR A 121 7.98 -0.90 -10.95
CA THR A 121 6.63 -0.42 -11.26
C THR A 121 5.66 -0.79 -10.14
N VAL A 122 5.76 -2.00 -9.59
CA VAL A 122 4.98 -2.45 -8.42
C VAL A 122 5.23 -1.54 -7.20
N SER A 123 6.49 -1.14 -6.98
CA SER A 123 6.83 -0.23 -5.88
C SER A 123 6.18 1.16 -6.04
N PHE A 124 5.94 1.63 -7.27
CA PHE A 124 5.25 2.89 -7.52
C PHE A 124 3.75 2.85 -7.30
N LEU A 125 3.12 1.68 -7.48
CA LEU A 125 1.69 1.54 -7.25
C LEU A 125 1.31 1.88 -5.80
N GLY A 126 2.17 1.57 -4.84
CA GLY A 126 1.97 1.95 -3.43
C GLY A 126 1.94 3.46 -3.21
N PHE A 127 2.90 4.20 -3.78
CA PHE A 127 2.91 5.66 -3.70
C PHE A 127 1.75 6.29 -4.48
N LEU A 128 1.41 5.72 -5.63
CA LEU A 128 0.29 6.18 -6.44
C LEU A 128 -1.03 6.03 -5.68
N SER A 129 -1.19 4.98 -4.87
CA SER A 129 -2.36 4.81 -3.99
C SER A 129 -2.57 6.00 -3.05
N SER A 130 -1.50 6.52 -2.42
CA SER A 130 -1.60 7.71 -1.57
C SER A 130 -2.02 8.96 -2.34
N VAL A 131 -1.49 9.16 -3.55
CA VAL A 131 -1.89 10.28 -4.41
C VAL A 131 -3.33 10.14 -4.88
N SER A 132 -3.75 8.92 -5.30
CA SER A 132 -5.12 8.63 -5.68
C SER A 132 -6.10 8.87 -4.53
N ALA A 133 -5.75 8.48 -3.31
CA ALA A 133 -6.57 8.74 -2.12
C ALA A 133 -6.75 10.25 -1.88
N CYS A 134 -5.68 11.04 -2.02
CA CYS A 134 -5.73 12.50 -1.91
C CYS A 134 -6.63 13.14 -2.98
N VAL A 135 -6.49 12.71 -4.24
CA VAL A 135 -7.30 13.20 -5.36
C VAL A 135 -8.78 12.84 -5.18
N LEU A 136 -9.09 11.60 -4.79
CA LEU A 136 -10.47 11.18 -4.53
C LEU A 136 -11.05 11.90 -3.31
N GLY A 137 -10.27 12.15 -2.26
CA GLY A 137 -10.68 12.97 -1.13
C GLY A 137 -11.05 14.39 -1.52
N TYR A 138 -10.27 15.02 -2.41
CA TYR A 138 -10.57 16.34 -2.95
C TYR A 138 -11.83 16.33 -3.85
N LEU A 139 -11.93 15.38 -4.78
CA LEU A 139 -12.99 15.37 -5.80
C LEU A 139 -14.34 14.82 -5.31
N ILE A 140 -14.34 13.86 -4.38
CA ILE A 140 -15.54 13.12 -3.96
C ILE A 140 -15.98 13.55 -2.57
N LEU A 141 -15.05 13.87 -1.67
CA LEU A 141 -15.35 14.26 -0.28
C LEU A 141 -15.27 15.78 -0.05
N ASP A 142 -15.09 16.57 -1.13
CA ASP A 142 -14.93 18.04 -1.10
C ASP A 142 -13.87 18.53 -0.10
N GLN A 143 -12.83 17.72 0.15
CA GLN A 143 -11.77 18.09 1.08
C GLN A 143 -10.90 19.18 0.48
N THR A 144 -10.68 20.27 1.21
CA THR A 144 -9.76 21.33 0.78
C THR A 144 -8.32 20.89 1.00
N LEU A 145 -7.55 20.78 -0.08
CA LEU A 145 -6.13 20.47 0.00
C LEU A 145 -5.35 21.73 0.36
N THR A 146 -4.62 21.67 1.46
CA THR A 146 -3.72 22.77 1.85
C THR A 146 -2.51 22.82 0.91
N TRP A 147 -1.84 23.97 0.84
CA TRP A 147 -0.61 24.12 0.05
C TRP A 147 0.49 23.12 0.45
N LEU A 148 0.55 22.75 1.74
CA LEU A 148 1.48 21.73 2.23
C LEU A 148 1.15 20.34 1.69
N GLN A 149 -0.13 19.98 1.57
CA GLN A 149 -0.54 18.68 1.02
C GLN A 149 -0.27 18.59 -0.48
N LEU A 150 -0.44 19.69 -1.21
CA LEU A 150 -0.04 19.81 -2.62
C LEU A 150 1.47 19.63 -2.80
N LEU A 151 2.28 20.27 -1.95
CA LEU A 151 3.73 20.06 -1.92
C LEU A 151 4.09 18.61 -1.56
N GLY A 152 3.39 18.01 -0.60
CA GLY A 152 3.56 16.60 -0.23
C GLY A 152 3.27 15.65 -1.39
N ALA A 153 2.15 15.86 -2.10
CA ALA A 153 1.80 15.08 -3.30
C ALA A 153 2.87 15.22 -4.39
N MET A 154 3.38 16.44 -4.61
CA MET A 154 4.49 16.67 -5.54
C MET A 154 5.76 15.93 -5.12
N PHE A 155 6.12 15.95 -3.83
CA PHE A 155 7.29 15.25 -3.31
C PHE A 155 7.17 13.74 -3.46
N VAL A 156 5.97 13.17 -3.26
CA VAL A 156 5.69 11.77 -3.55
C VAL A 156 5.89 11.47 -5.05
N LEU A 157 5.36 12.30 -5.95
CA LEU A 157 5.56 12.14 -7.40
C LEU A 157 7.04 12.24 -7.81
N VAL A 158 7.80 13.15 -7.20
CA VAL A 158 9.25 13.30 -7.44
C VAL A 158 10.01 12.09 -6.87
N ALA A 159 9.67 11.60 -5.68
CA ALA A 159 10.25 10.39 -5.11
C ALA A 159 10.01 9.18 -6.01
N ILE A 160 8.79 9.04 -6.55
CA ILE A 160 8.44 8.03 -7.56
C ILE A 160 9.39 8.17 -8.76
N ALA A 161 9.48 9.36 -9.36
CA ALA A 161 10.32 9.59 -10.54
C ALA A 161 11.81 9.28 -10.29
N LEU A 162 12.33 9.59 -9.10
CA LEU A 162 13.73 9.34 -8.72
C LEU A 162 14.01 7.86 -8.39
N ALA A 163 13.05 7.17 -7.77
CA ALA A 163 13.16 5.74 -7.51
C ALA A 163 13.04 4.92 -8.79
N ALA A 164 12.47 5.47 -9.88
CA ALA A 164 12.27 4.73 -11.12
C ALA A 164 13.63 4.41 -11.76
N PRO A 165 14.01 3.13 -11.94
CA PRO A 165 15.19 2.80 -12.72
C PRO A 165 14.95 3.33 -14.11
N ARG A 166 15.96 4.01 -14.64
CA ARG A 166 16.03 4.22 -16.07
C ARG A 166 16.08 2.82 -16.68
N THR A 167 15.13 2.51 -17.57
CA THR A 167 15.22 1.36 -18.45
C THR A 167 16.57 1.42 -19.14
N ASN A 168 17.55 0.65 -18.65
CA ASN A 168 18.88 0.63 -19.24
C ASN A 168 18.79 -0.13 -20.56
N SER A 169 18.42 0.60 -21.61
CA SER A 169 18.60 0.23 -23.01
C SER A 169 20.08 -0.12 -23.33
N SER A 170 21.02 0.21 -22.44
CA SER A 170 22.44 -0.05 -22.59
C SER A 170 22.87 -1.53 -22.46
N SER A 171 22.05 -2.44 -21.92
CA SER A 171 22.41 -3.87 -21.88
C SER A 171 22.15 -4.60 -23.21
N ASN A 172 21.25 -4.07 -24.05
CA ASN A 172 20.90 -4.71 -25.32
C ASN A 172 21.89 -4.36 -26.45
N LYS A 173 22.59 -3.22 -26.34
CA LYS A 173 23.62 -2.81 -27.30
C LYS A 173 24.92 -3.60 -27.14
N ALA A 174 25.32 -3.96 -25.92
CA ALA A 174 26.52 -4.76 -25.67
C ALA A 174 26.35 -6.22 -26.16
N ASN A 175 25.19 -6.85 -25.91
CA ASN A 175 24.92 -8.21 -26.41
C ASN A 175 24.80 -8.26 -27.94
N ASN A 176 24.20 -7.25 -28.59
CA ASN A 176 24.15 -7.19 -30.05
C ASN A 176 25.52 -6.91 -30.71
N LEU A 177 26.45 -6.26 -30.02
CA LEU A 177 27.82 -6.07 -30.53
C LEU A 177 28.68 -7.33 -30.39
N LEU A 178 28.39 -8.19 -29.40
CA LEU A 178 29.06 -9.48 -29.24
C LEU A 178 28.52 -10.53 -30.23
N LEU A 179 27.21 -10.53 -30.49
CA LEU A 179 26.60 -11.42 -31.49
C LEU A 179 26.93 -11.07 -32.94
N LYS A 180 27.33 -9.82 -33.22
CA LYS A 180 27.75 -9.37 -34.56
C LYS A 180 29.26 -9.53 -34.81
N ARG A 181 30.02 -9.96 -33.80
CA ARG A 181 31.47 -10.22 -33.87
C ARG A 181 31.84 -11.71 -34.00
N ASN A 182 30.86 -12.61 -33.87
CA ASN A 182 30.96 -14.03 -34.22
C ASN A 182 30.22 -14.29 -35.53
#